data_AF-A0A9N9PIA1-F1
#
_entry.id   AF-A0A9N9PIA1-F1
#
_cell.length_a   1.000
_cell.length_b   1.000
_cell.length_c   1.000
_cell.angle_alpha   90.00
_cell.angle_beta   90.00
_cell.angle_gamma   90.00
#
_symmetry.space_group_name_H-M   'P 1'
#
loop_
_entity.id
_entity.type
_entity.pdbx_description
1 polymer ?
#
loop_
_entity_poly.entity_id
_entity_poly.type
_entity_poly.pdbx_seq_one_letter_code
_entity_poly.pdbx_strand_id
1 'polypeptide(L)'
;SELLARLLQQHIGKDKVLDPVSLHIYWWKSSNIISADLQLAQLCPSAINEFAQEKQDVSFEEFLVDKVIKMTLDKIVKKGDELQLDQWQHEVVKILSFSAKILKSNKLRSYQLLRICNDIVSSKLIQLSSLKEIIKLGLIFDEQNVLSRKFVDHVLNILPKLEKNEQTLFLQRSFIMRCLDTIPLESVVRQHIYNNIFSQKDPFPLMGSIITKIFWNEEETINDPFLRILQDPREILQASPRLEVINGAFKNNNLDSSMATLCCDIIQKEFFIYMEIQVMARYFGHAVQALLEKTCEPLKRISAIAFLKEFVYCMWDQTLNDDYTLPISFVGIMDVGEFDGD
;
A
#
# COMPACT_ATOMS: atom_id res chain seq x y z
N SER A 1 -21.24 -34.21 -12.59
CA SER A 1 -21.61 -33.84 -11.21
C SER A 1 -22.69 -32.77 -11.28
N GLU A 2 -23.72 -32.86 -10.43
CA GLU A 2 -24.86 -31.93 -10.43
C GLU A 2 -24.46 -30.47 -10.15
N LEU A 3 -23.45 -30.27 -9.30
CA LEU A 3 -22.90 -28.96 -8.95
C LEU A 3 -22.32 -28.21 -10.17
N LEU A 4 -21.54 -28.90 -11.02
CA LEU A 4 -20.94 -28.31 -12.21
C LEU A 4 -22.00 -27.86 -13.22
N ALA A 5 -23.05 -28.67 -13.41
CA ALA A 5 -24.16 -28.31 -14.29
C ALA A 5 -24.86 -27.03 -13.82
N ARG A 6 -25.10 -26.90 -12.50
CA ARG A 6 -25.70 -25.69 -11.93
C ARG A 6 -24.79 -24.46 -12.05
N LEU A 7 -23.47 -24.60 -11.85
CA LEU A 7 -22.51 -23.51 -12.03
C LEU A 7 -22.51 -23.00 -13.47
N LEU A 8 -22.42 -23.92 -14.45
CA LEU A 8 -22.47 -23.56 -15.87
C LEU A 8 -23.78 -22.83 -16.21
N GLN A 9 -24.91 -23.26 -15.65
CA GLN A 9 -26.19 -22.57 -15.82
C GLN A 9 -26.18 -21.15 -15.27
N GLN A 10 -25.45 -20.87 -14.20
CA GLN A 10 -25.31 -19.51 -13.68
C GLN A 10 -24.46 -18.62 -14.59
N HIS A 11 -23.36 -19.13 -15.16
CA HIS A 11 -22.49 -18.30 -15.99
C HIS A 11 -23.01 -18.00 -17.39
N ILE A 12 -23.60 -19.00 -18.09
CA ILE A 12 -24.04 -18.81 -19.49
C ILE A 12 -25.56 -18.83 -19.66
N GLY A 13 -26.32 -19.10 -18.60
CA GLY A 13 -27.77 -19.16 -18.62
C GLY A 13 -28.32 -20.53 -19.01
N LYS A 14 -29.56 -20.82 -18.57
CA LYS A 14 -30.20 -22.13 -18.72
C LYS A 14 -30.30 -22.58 -20.18
N ASP A 15 -30.59 -21.67 -21.10
CA ASP A 15 -30.80 -22.01 -22.52
C ASP A 15 -29.47 -22.27 -23.24
N LYS A 16 -28.43 -21.46 -22.97
CA LYS A 16 -27.11 -21.62 -23.64
C LYS A 16 -26.32 -22.82 -23.13
N VAL A 17 -26.56 -23.28 -21.90
CA VAL A 17 -25.97 -24.54 -21.40
C VAL A 17 -26.44 -25.75 -22.20
N LEU A 18 -27.67 -25.71 -22.73
CA LEU A 18 -28.24 -26.81 -23.51
C LEU A 18 -27.74 -26.83 -24.96
N ASP A 19 -27.11 -25.74 -25.43
CA ASP A 19 -26.44 -25.68 -26.74
C ASP A 19 -24.99 -26.20 -26.64
N PRO A 20 -24.66 -27.34 -27.27
CA PRO A 20 -23.32 -27.92 -27.19
C PRO A 20 -22.21 -26.99 -27.69
N VAL A 21 -22.50 -26.15 -28.70
CA VAL A 21 -21.50 -25.24 -29.28
C VAL A 21 -21.19 -24.10 -28.30
N SER A 22 -22.21 -23.43 -27.78
CA SER A 22 -22.06 -22.38 -26.76
C SER A 22 -21.36 -22.89 -25.51
N LEU A 23 -21.73 -24.08 -25.04
CA LEU A 23 -21.10 -24.72 -23.90
C LEU A 23 -19.61 -25.01 -24.16
N HIS A 24 -19.28 -25.58 -25.32
CA HIS A 24 -17.90 -25.90 -25.68
C HIS A 24 -17.02 -24.64 -25.79
N ILE A 25 -17.52 -23.59 -26.44
CA ILE A 25 -16.81 -22.30 -26.57
C ILE A 25 -16.56 -21.68 -25.19
N TYR A 26 -17.57 -21.67 -24.31
CA TYR A 26 -17.41 -21.12 -22.96
C TYR A 26 -16.42 -21.93 -22.13
N TRP A 27 -16.54 -23.26 -22.15
CA TRP A 27 -15.59 -24.15 -21.47
C TRP A 27 -14.16 -23.90 -21.92
N TRP A 28 -13.91 -23.80 -23.23
CA TRP A 28 -12.58 -23.57 -23.77
C TRP A 28 -11.97 -22.24 -23.29
N LYS A 29 -12.78 -21.18 -23.22
CA LYS A 29 -12.32 -19.84 -22.80
C LYS A 29 -12.14 -19.71 -21.29
N SER A 30 -12.97 -20.42 -20.50
CA SER A 30 -13.11 -20.18 -19.07
C SER A 30 -12.76 -21.40 -18.21
N SER A 31 -12.14 -22.44 -18.76
CA SER A 31 -11.86 -23.72 -18.06
C SER A 31 -11.17 -23.54 -16.70
N ASN A 32 -10.19 -22.65 -16.62
CA ASN A 32 -9.48 -22.35 -15.38
C ASN A 32 -10.36 -21.67 -14.32
N ILE A 33 -11.25 -20.78 -14.75
CA ILE A 33 -12.19 -20.06 -13.87
C ILE A 33 -13.26 -21.04 -13.38
N ILE A 34 -13.88 -21.81 -14.30
CA ILE A 34 -14.88 -22.83 -13.96
C ILE A 34 -14.31 -23.85 -12.98
N SER A 35 -13.07 -24.28 -13.17
CA SER A 35 -12.40 -25.19 -12.24
C SER A 35 -12.23 -24.56 -10.86
N ALA A 36 -11.79 -23.30 -10.78
CA ALA A 36 -11.66 -22.58 -9.52
C ALA A 36 -13.02 -22.38 -8.82
N ASP A 37 -14.05 -21.96 -9.56
CA ASP A 37 -15.42 -21.78 -9.06
C ASP A 37 -15.98 -23.10 -8.54
N LEU A 38 -15.76 -24.21 -9.25
CA LEU A 38 -16.19 -25.53 -8.81
C LEU A 38 -15.53 -25.91 -7.48
N GLN A 39 -14.22 -25.66 -7.33
CA GLN A 39 -13.50 -25.95 -6.08
C GLN A 39 -14.04 -25.10 -4.92
N LEU A 40 -14.33 -23.81 -5.14
CA LEU A 40 -14.92 -22.96 -4.10
C LEU A 40 -16.38 -23.36 -3.77
N ALA A 41 -17.19 -23.68 -4.78
CA ALA A 41 -18.57 -24.12 -4.60
C ALA A 41 -18.66 -25.47 -3.85
N GLN A 42 -17.66 -26.33 -3.97
CA GLN A 42 -17.59 -27.57 -3.17
C GLN A 42 -17.39 -27.28 -1.67
N LEU A 43 -16.74 -26.16 -1.31
CA LEU A 43 -16.58 -25.74 0.09
C LEU A 43 -17.87 -25.12 0.67
N CYS A 44 -18.74 -24.57 -0.20
CA CYS A 44 -20.04 -24.04 0.18
C CYS A 44 -21.13 -24.44 -0.84
N PRO A 45 -21.61 -25.70 -0.82
CA PRO A 45 -22.59 -26.17 -1.80
C PRO A 45 -23.92 -25.40 -1.77
N SER A 46 -24.26 -24.78 -0.63
CA SER A 46 -25.48 -23.98 -0.49
C SER A 46 -25.42 -22.63 -1.20
N ALA A 47 -24.22 -22.14 -1.56
CA ALA A 47 -24.03 -20.84 -2.22
C ALA A 47 -24.84 -20.70 -3.51
N ILE A 48 -24.92 -21.75 -4.33
CA ILE A 48 -25.67 -21.71 -5.60
C ILE A 48 -27.17 -21.47 -5.37
N ASN A 49 -27.74 -22.12 -4.35
CA ASN A 49 -29.17 -21.99 -4.08
C ASN A 49 -29.48 -20.64 -3.44
N GLU A 50 -28.62 -20.15 -2.54
CA GLU A 50 -28.79 -18.86 -1.88
C GLU A 50 -28.66 -17.70 -2.87
N PHE A 51 -27.69 -17.76 -3.80
CA PHE A 51 -27.57 -16.78 -4.87
C PHE A 51 -28.82 -16.71 -5.75
N ALA A 52 -29.45 -17.86 -6.05
CA ALA A 52 -30.65 -17.90 -6.86
C ALA A 52 -31.90 -17.32 -6.16
N GLN A 53 -31.89 -17.19 -4.83
CA GLN A 53 -33.00 -16.67 -4.04
C GLN A 53 -32.88 -15.17 -3.78
N GLU A 54 -31.66 -14.62 -3.78
CA GLU A 54 -31.40 -13.22 -3.52
C GLU A 54 -31.27 -12.43 -4.83
N LYS A 55 -31.99 -11.30 -4.95
CA LYS A 55 -31.68 -10.31 -5.97
C LYS A 55 -30.40 -9.61 -5.55
N GLN A 56 -29.28 -10.04 -6.12
CA GLN A 56 -27.98 -9.45 -5.87
C GLN A 56 -27.53 -8.58 -7.04
N ASP A 57 -27.05 -7.38 -6.73
CA ASP A 57 -26.38 -6.48 -7.69
C ASP A 57 -24.91 -6.88 -7.94
N VAL A 58 -24.47 -8.03 -7.40
CA VAL A 58 -23.10 -8.55 -7.53
C VAL A 58 -23.06 -9.79 -8.41
N SER A 59 -21.90 -10.04 -9.01
CA SER A 59 -21.67 -11.27 -9.79
C SER A 59 -21.71 -12.52 -8.89
N PHE A 60 -22.10 -13.67 -9.47
CA PHE A 60 -22.10 -14.94 -8.75
C PHE A 60 -20.71 -15.28 -8.21
N GLU A 61 -19.68 -15.00 -9.01
CA GLU A 61 -18.28 -15.16 -8.71
C GLU A 61 -17.86 -14.40 -7.45
N GLU A 62 -18.19 -13.10 -7.38
CA GLU A 62 -17.90 -12.28 -6.20
C GLU A 62 -18.67 -12.75 -4.97
N PHE A 63 -19.95 -13.11 -5.12
CA PHE A 63 -20.76 -13.66 -4.03
C PHE A 63 -20.17 -14.96 -3.48
N LEU A 64 -19.82 -15.91 -4.36
CA LEU A 64 -19.27 -17.21 -3.98
C LEU A 64 -17.96 -17.04 -3.20
N VAL A 65 -17.06 -16.21 -3.73
CA VAL A 65 -15.78 -15.92 -3.08
C VAL A 65 -16.02 -15.28 -1.71
N ASP A 66 -16.84 -14.23 -1.64
CA ASP A 66 -17.12 -13.52 -0.39
C ASP A 66 -17.67 -14.46 0.68
N LYS A 67 -18.63 -15.30 0.30
CA LYS A 67 -19.28 -16.24 1.20
C LYS A 67 -18.33 -17.33 1.71
N VAL A 68 -17.56 -17.96 0.83
CA VAL A 68 -16.58 -18.99 1.22
C VAL A 68 -15.55 -18.41 2.18
N ILE A 69 -15.11 -17.18 1.94
CA ILE A 69 -14.15 -16.49 2.79
C ILE A 69 -14.76 -16.17 4.15
N LYS A 70 -15.94 -15.56 4.20
CA LYS A 70 -16.65 -15.27 5.46
C LYS A 70 -16.86 -16.54 6.29
N MET A 71 -17.29 -17.64 5.67
CA MET A 71 -17.42 -18.93 6.35
C MET A 71 -16.09 -19.44 6.90
N THR A 72 -15.00 -19.30 6.14
CA THR A 72 -13.66 -19.74 6.54
C THR A 72 -13.12 -18.92 7.72
N LEU A 73 -13.36 -17.61 7.73
CA LEU A 73 -13.02 -16.72 8.84
C LEU A 73 -13.87 -17.04 10.09
N ASP A 74 -15.18 -17.25 9.91
CA ASP A 74 -16.12 -17.59 10.99
C ASP A 74 -15.77 -18.91 11.68
N LYS A 75 -15.24 -19.89 10.93
CA LYS A 75 -14.75 -21.15 11.51
C LYS A 75 -13.67 -20.90 12.56
N ILE A 76 -12.70 -20.01 12.31
CA ILE A 76 -11.71 -19.63 13.33
C ILE A 76 -12.39 -18.95 14.51
N VAL A 77 -13.25 -17.96 14.25
CA VAL A 77 -13.88 -17.18 15.32
C VAL A 77 -14.67 -18.07 16.28
N LYS A 78 -15.46 -19.01 15.75
CA LYS A 78 -16.40 -19.85 16.52
C LYS A 78 -15.77 -21.13 17.05
N LYS A 79 -14.92 -21.79 16.27
CA LYS A 79 -14.41 -23.15 16.53
C LYS A 79 -12.88 -23.27 16.47
N GLY A 80 -12.17 -22.15 16.27
CA GLY A 80 -10.72 -22.17 16.14
C GLY A 80 -10.05 -22.76 17.36
N ASP A 81 -9.12 -23.66 17.08
CA ASP A 81 -8.19 -24.33 17.99
C ASP A 81 -6.76 -24.11 17.44
N GLU A 82 -5.79 -23.87 18.31
CA GLU A 82 -4.40 -23.61 17.94
C GLU A 82 -3.80 -24.79 17.15
N LEU A 83 -4.18 -26.02 17.50
CA LEU A 83 -3.74 -27.24 16.84
C LEU A 83 -4.22 -27.34 15.38
N GLN A 84 -5.26 -26.59 15.00
CA GLN A 84 -5.87 -26.64 13.66
C GLN A 84 -5.46 -25.45 12.78
N LEU A 85 -4.63 -24.52 13.28
CA LEU A 85 -4.26 -23.32 12.53
C LEU A 85 -3.42 -23.64 11.29
N ASP A 86 -2.49 -24.60 11.36
CA ASP A 86 -1.69 -25.02 10.21
C ASP A 86 -2.60 -25.62 9.11
N GLN A 87 -3.61 -26.43 9.48
CA GLN A 87 -4.57 -26.97 8.53
C GLN A 87 -5.44 -25.87 7.91
N TRP A 88 -5.92 -24.94 8.73
CA TRP A 88 -6.69 -23.79 8.25
C TRP A 88 -5.88 -22.95 7.27
N GLN A 89 -4.60 -22.69 7.56
CA GLN A 89 -3.71 -21.94 6.68
C GLN A 89 -3.57 -22.62 5.31
N HIS A 90 -3.41 -23.95 5.26
CA HIS A 90 -3.38 -24.68 4.01
C HIS A 90 -4.69 -24.57 3.20
N GLU A 91 -5.84 -24.59 3.86
CA GLU A 91 -7.15 -24.35 3.22
C GLU A 91 -7.23 -22.92 2.68
N VAL A 92 -6.79 -21.93 3.47
CA VAL A 92 -6.80 -20.52 3.10
C VAL A 92 -5.91 -20.22 1.90
N VAL A 93 -4.71 -20.77 1.83
CA VAL A 93 -3.83 -20.62 0.66
C VAL A 93 -4.52 -21.11 -0.62
N LYS A 94 -5.24 -22.24 -0.54
CA LYS A 94 -6.02 -22.75 -1.68
C LYS A 94 -7.16 -21.79 -2.04
N ILE A 95 -7.96 -21.36 -1.06
CA ILE A 95 -9.08 -20.43 -1.27
C ILE A 95 -8.57 -19.13 -1.91
N LEU A 96 -7.49 -18.55 -1.39
CA LEU A 96 -6.88 -17.34 -1.95
C LEU A 96 -6.41 -17.54 -3.39
N SER A 97 -5.83 -18.70 -3.71
CA SER A 97 -5.37 -19.03 -5.06
C SER A 97 -6.50 -19.18 -6.06
N PHE A 98 -7.63 -19.78 -5.67
CA PHE A 98 -8.82 -19.91 -6.52
C PHE A 98 -9.53 -18.57 -6.68
N SER A 99 -9.69 -17.84 -5.57
CA SER A 99 -10.30 -16.52 -5.56
C SER A 99 -9.55 -15.54 -6.48
N ALA A 100 -8.21 -15.60 -6.51
CA ALA A 100 -7.39 -14.76 -7.38
C ALA A 100 -7.58 -15.06 -8.88
N LYS A 101 -8.00 -16.28 -9.25
CA LYS A 101 -8.30 -16.64 -10.65
C LYS A 101 -9.69 -16.17 -11.08
N ILE A 102 -10.61 -16.07 -10.13
CA ILE A 102 -12.02 -15.73 -10.34
C ILE A 102 -12.19 -14.20 -10.32
N LEU A 103 -11.65 -13.57 -9.28
CA LEU A 103 -11.75 -12.13 -9.09
C LEU A 103 -10.85 -11.40 -10.08
N LYS A 104 -11.45 -10.57 -10.94
CA LYS A 104 -10.70 -9.67 -11.84
C LYS A 104 -10.01 -8.53 -11.09
N SER A 105 -10.50 -8.20 -9.89
CA SER A 105 -9.89 -7.20 -9.02
C SER A 105 -9.74 -7.75 -7.60
N ASN A 106 -8.60 -7.48 -6.98
CA ASN A 106 -8.36 -7.84 -5.57
C ASN A 106 -9.11 -6.92 -4.60
N LYS A 107 -10.08 -6.11 -5.04
CA LYS A 107 -10.71 -5.09 -4.19
C LYS A 107 -11.73 -5.66 -3.19
N LEU A 108 -12.11 -6.93 -3.33
CA LEU A 108 -13.08 -7.55 -2.44
C LEU A 108 -12.57 -7.51 -0.99
N ARG A 109 -13.39 -6.95 -0.10
CA ARG A 109 -13.03 -6.73 1.30
C ARG A 109 -12.69 -8.00 2.06
N SER A 110 -13.55 -9.01 1.97
CA SER A 110 -13.34 -10.29 2.64
C SER A 110 -12.05 -10.95 2.16
N TYR A 111 -11.75 -10.86 0.86
CA TYR A 111 -10.49 -11.34 0.29
C TYR A 111 -9.27 -10.67 0.91
N GLN A 112 -9.27 -9.34 1.04
CA GLN A 112 -8.14 -8.63 1.66
C GLN A 112 -8.00 -8.95 3.15
N LEU A 113 -9.11 -9.07 3.87
CA LEU A 113 -9.10 -9.52 5.26
C LEU A 113 -8.50 -10.92 5.39
N LEU A 114 -8.91 -11.86 4.54
CA LEU A 114 -8.40 -13.23 4.58
C LEU A 114 -6.89 -13.29 4.32
N ARG A 115 -6.37 -12.48 3.39
CA ARG A 115 -4.92 -12.37 3.15
C ARG A 115 -4.18 -11.87 4.37
N ILE A 116 -4.68 -10.81 5.01
CA ILE A 116 -4.06 -10.27 6.23
C ILE A 116 -4.07 -11.31 7.35
N CYS A 117 -5.20 -12.01 7.55
CA CYS A 117 -5.29 -13.07 8.55
C CYS A 117 -4.36 -14.24 8.24
N ASN A 118 -4.21 -14.62 6.97
CA ASN A 118 -3.23 -15.62 6.55
C ASN A 118 -1.80 -15.20 6.87
N ASP A 119 -1.43 -13.95 6.56
CA ASP A 119 -0.08 -13.42 6.83
C ASP A 119 0.19 -13.40 8.36
N ILE A 120 -0.82 -13.04 9.17
CA ILE A 120 -0.76 -13.10 10.64
C ILE A 120 -0.55 -14.53 11.14
N VAL A 121 -1.37 -15.49 10.70
CA VAL A 121 -1.25 -16.90 11.13
C VAL A 121 0.11 -17.48 10.73
N SER A 122 0.59 -17.14 9.53
CA SER A 122 1.89 -17.56 9.02
C SER A 122 3.06 -17.16 9.92
N SER A 123 2.94 -16.04 10.64
CA SER A 123 3.98 -15.57 11.55
C SER A 123 4.16 -16.47 12.77
N LYS A 124 3.10 -17.18 13.20
CA LYS A 124 3.06 -17.94 14.47
C LYS A 124 3.33 -17.09 15.73
N LEU A 125 3.24 -15.76 15.63
CA LEU A 125 3.53 -14.83 16.73
C LEU A 125 2.28 -14.37 17.49
N ILE A 126 1.12 -14.36 16.82
CA ILE A 126 -0.12 -13.81 17.37
C ILE A 126 -0.95 -14.95 17.96
N GLN A 127 -1.33 -14.81 19.23
CA GLN A 127 -2.21 -15.75 19.93
C GLN A 127 -3.58 -15.84 19.26
N LEU A 128 -4.21 -17.00 19.36
CA LEU A 128 -5.51 -17.26 18.76
C LEU A 128 -6.62 -16.31 19.28
N SER A 129 -6.57 -15.91 20.55
CA SER A 129 -7.50 -14.93 21.14
C SER A 129 -7.47 -13.59 20.39
N SER A 130 -6.27 -13.04 20.20
CA SER A 130 -6.04 -11.80 19.44
C SER A 130 -6.42 -11.96 17.97
N LEU A 131 -6.12 -13.11 17.35
CA LEU A 131 -6.54 -13.40 15.98
C LEU A 131 -8.07 -13.39 15.83
N LYS A 132 -8.80 -13.99 16.78
CA LYS A 132 -10.27 -13.99 16.78
C LYS A 132 -10.82 -12.57 16.86
N GLU A 133 -10.19 -11.69 17.66
CA GLU A 133 -10.59 -10.28 17.77
C GLU A 133 -10.31 -9.51 16.47
N ILE A 134 -9.12 -9.68 15.88
CA ILE A 134 -8.74 -9.10 14.58
C ILE A 134 -9.77 -9.48 13.51
N ILE A 135 -10.13 -10.77 13.42
CA ILE A 135 -11.13 -11.25 12.44
C ILE A 135 -12.50 -10.61 12.71
N LYS A 136 -12.96 -10.58 13.97
CA LYS A 136 -14.24 -9.95 14.33
C LYS A 136 -14.28 -8.49 13.90
N LEU A 137 -13.23 -7.72 14.19
CA LEU A 137 -13.14 -6.31 13.79
C LEU A 137 -13.12 -6.14 12.27
N GLY A 138 -12.43 -7.04 11.55
CA GLY A 138 -12.36 -7.01 10.09
C GLY A 138 -13.70 -7.32 9.41
N LEU A 139 -14.51 -8.19 10.02
CA LEU A 139 -15.84 -8.59 9.51
C LEU A 139 -16.93 -7.52 9.74
N ILE A 140 -16.72 -6.56 10.66
CA ILE A 140 -17.67 -5.46 10.88
C ILE A 140 -17.73 -4.60 9.63
N PHE A 141 -18.89 -4.55 8.98
CA PHE A 141 -19.09 -3.77 7.76
C PHE A 141 -18.81 -2.27 7.97
N ASP A 142 -18.14 -1.66 7.00
CA ASP A 142 -17.81 -0.24 6.91
C ASP A 142 -17.96 0.11 5.42
N GLU A 143 -18.95 0.95 5.12
CA GLU A 143 -19.30 1.35 3.74
C GLU A 143 -18.21 2.19 3.08
N GLN A 144 -17.43 2.91 3.88
CA GLN A 144 -16.46 3.89 3.37
C GLN A 144 -15.10 3.27 3.10
N ASN A 145 -14.75 2.20 3.82
CA ASN A 145 -13.41 1.63 3.77
C ASN A 145 -13.41 0.11 3.70
N VAL A 146 -12.55 -0.42 2.82
CA VAL A 146 -12.28 -1.86 2.75
C VAL A 146 -11.74 -2.39 4.08
N LEU A 147 -10.89 -1.61 4.75
CA LEU A 147 -10.39 -1.90 6.11
C LEU A 147 -10.74 -0.71 7.00
N SER A 148 -11.51 -0.94 8.05
CA SER A 148 -11.93 0.13 8.96
C SER A 148 -10.76 0.65 9.80
N ARG A 149 -10.85 1.91 10.24
CA ARG A 149 -9.87 2.50 11.15
C ARG A 149 -9.69 1.66 12.42
N LYS A 150 -10.80 1.23 13.04
CA LYS A 150 -10.75 0.42 14.26
C LYS A 150 -9.95 -0.88 14.07
N PHE A 151 -10.10 -1.53 12.92
CA PHE A 151 -9.33 -2.72 12.58
C PHE A 151 -7.84 -2.39 12.44
N VAL A 152 -7.50 -1.35 11.66
CA VAL A 152 -6.12 -0.94 11.42
C VAL A 152 -5.42 -0.56 12.72
N ASP A 153 -6.04 0.30 13.53
CA ASP A 153 -5.51 0.76 14.80
C ASP A 153 -5.28 -0.42 15.76
N HIS A 154 -6.20 -1.38 15.80
CA HIS A 154 -6.06 -2.56 16.64
C HIS A 154 -4.84 -3.40 16.26
N VAL A 155 -4.64 -3.68 14.97
CA VAL A 155 -3.47 -4.44 14.50
C VAL A 155 -2.17 -3.66 14.73
N LEU A 156 -2.13 -2.35 14.40
CA LEU A 156 -0.96 -1.50 14.63
C LEU A 156 -0.62 -1.34 16.12
N ASN A 157 -1.56 -1.55 17.03
CA ASN A 157 -1.31 -1.55 18.47
C ASN A 157 -0.80 -2.89 19.01
N ILE A 158 -1.02 -4.01 18.29
CA ILE A 158 -0.55 -5.34 18.67
C ILE A 158 0.89 -5.55 18.21
N LEU A 159 1.17 -5.26 16.93
CA LEU A 159 2.44 -5.64 16.29
C LEU A 159 3.69 -5.08 17.01
N PRO A 160 3.73 -3.81 17.46
CA PRO A 160 4.90 -3.26 18.15
C PRO A 160 5.16 -3.85 19.54
N LYS A 161 4.16 -4.52 20.14
CA LYS A 161 4.27 -5.16 21.47
C LYS A 161 4.87 -6.56 21.40
N LEU A 162 4.97 -7.13 20.21
CA LEU A 162 5.60 -8.43 20.00
C LEU A 162 7.13 -8.30 20.16
N GLU A 163 7.78 -9.41 20.50
CA GLU A 163 9.24 -9.45 20.58
C GLU A 163 9.86 -9.06 19.24
N LYS A 164 10.88 -8.21 19.28
CA LYS A 164 11.55 -7.72 18.06
C LYS A 164 12.41 -8.84 17.47
N ASN A 165 11.90 -9.44 16.39
CA ASN A 165 12.62 -10.39 15.56
C ASN A 165 12.24 -10.18 14.08
N GLU A 166 12.94 -10.85 13.16
CA GLU A 166 12.69 -10.71 11.71
C GLU A 166 11.26 -11.10 11.30
N GLN A 167 10.62 -12.05 11.98
CA GLN A 167 9.24 -12.46 11.69
C GLN A 167 8.25 -11.36 12.07
N THR A 168 8.44 -10.72 13.23
CA THR A 168 7.63 -9.58 13.68
C THR A 168 7.78 -8.41 12.71
N LEU A 169 9.02 -8.10 12.32
CA LEU A 169 9.32 -7.03 11.36
C LEU A 169 8.74 -7.32 9.98
N PHE A 170 8.80 -8.57 9.53
CA PHE A 170 8.16 -9.01 8.29
C PHE A 170 6.64 -8.84 8.35
N LEU A 171 6.01 -9.27 9.44
CA LEU A 171 4.56 -9.15 9.63
C LEU A 171 4.12 -7.68 9.64
N GLN A 172 4.85 -6.81 10.34
CA GLN A 172 4.60 -5.36 10.36
C GLN A 172 4.70 -4.75 8.96
N ARG A 173 5.76 -5.07 8.21
CA ARG A 173 5.94 -4.63 6.83
C ARG A 173 4.82 -5.09 5.91
N SER A 174 4.52 -6.39 5.96
CA SER A 174 3.46 -6.99 5.13
C SER A 174 2.12 -6.33 5.42
N PHE A 175 1.76 -6.17 6.70
CA PHE A 175 0.50 -5.54 7.09
C PHE A 175 0.38 -4.10 6.58
N ILE A 176 1.43 -3.28 6.75
CA ILE A 176 1.42 -1.89 6.27
C ILE A 176 1.28 -1.88 4.74
N MET A 177 2.08 -2.67 4.01
CA MET A 177 2.01 -2.73 2.55
C MET A 177 0.63 -3.17 2.04
N ARG A 178 0.00 -4.16 2.70
CA ARG A 178 -1.38 -4.58 2.40
C ARG A 178 -2.37 -3.45 2.58
N CYS A 179 -2.24 -2.67 3.64
CA CYS A 179 -3.08 -1.50 3.87
C CYS A 179 -2.88 -0.46 2.76
N LEU A 180 -1.63 -0.20 2.36
CA LEU A 180 -1.30 0.71 1.25
C LEU A 180 -1.79 0.21 -0.12
N ASP A 181 -1.93 -1.09 -0.33
CA ASP A 181 -2.48 -1.66 -1.57
C ASP A 181 -4.01 -1.62 -1.62
N THR A 182 -4.66 -1.61 -0.46
CA THR A 182 -6.09 -1.90 -0.33
C THR A 182 -6.92 -0.66 -0.06
N ILE A 183 -6.44 0.25 0.79
CA ILE A 183 -7.19 1.41 1.26
C ILE A 183 -6.96 2.56 0.26
N PRO A 184 -7.98 3.19 -0.34
CA PRO A 184 -7.78 4.30 -1.29
C PRO A 184 -6.97 5.47 -0.72
N LEU A 185 -6.34 6.28 -1.58
CA LEU A 185 -5.52 7.41 -1.16
C LEU A 185 -6.36 8.51 -0.47
N GLU A 186 -7.61 8.69 -0.86
CA GLU A 186 -8.52 9.70 -0.33
C GLU A 186 -9.07 9.33 1.05
N SER A 187 -8.86 8.09 1.49
CA SER A 187 -9.38 7.59 2.75
C SER A 187 -8.75 8.29 3.96
N VAL A 188 -9.57 8.65 4.94
CA VAL A 188 -9.12 9.09 6.27
C VAL A 188 -8.30 8.02 7.00
N VAL A 189 -8.51 6.74 6.68
CA VAL A 189 -7.70 5.63 7.24
C VAL A 189 -6.29 5.66 6.66
N ARG A 190 -6.12 6.06 5.39
CA ARG A 190 -4.80 6.25 4.77
C ARG A 190 -3.99 7.32 5.51
N GLN A 191 -4.62 8.46 5.79
CA GLN A 191 -4.02 9.53 6.59
C GLN A 191 -3.63 9.03 7.99
N HIS A 192 -4.50 8.25 8.65
CA HIS A 192 -4.18 7.67 9.95
C HIS A 192 -2.94 6.77 9.91
N ILE A 193 -2.83 5.92 8.88
CA ILE A 193 -1.66 5.05 8.67
C ILE A 193 -0.40 5.90 8.47
N TYR A 194 -0.44 6.95 7.65
CA TYR A 194 0.71 7.83 7.43
C TYR A 194 1.13 8.49 8.74
N ASN A 195 0.17 9.03 9.49
CA ASN A 195 0.48 9.59 10.81
C ASN A 195 1.19 8.56 11.71
N ASN A 196 0.71 7.32 11.77
CA ASN A 196 1.32 6.28 12.59
C ASN A 196 2.74 5.90 12.15
N ILE A 197 3.00 5.88 10.83
CA ILE A 197 4.31 5.58 10.24
C ILE A 197 5.30 6.71 10.54
N PHE A 198 4.97 7.94 10.15
CA PHE A 198 5.89 9.08 10.23
C PHE A 198 5.99 9.69 11.63
N SER A 199 5.09 9.32 12.55
CA SER A 199 5.22 9.70 13.96
C SER A 199 6.24 8.86 14.74
N GLN A 200 6.86 7.85 14.11
CA GLN A 200 7.88 7.05 14.76
C GLN A 200 9.22 7.77 14.72
N LYS A 201 9.91 7.85 15.87
CA LYS A 201 11.24 8.46 15.95
C LYS A 201 12.28 7.68 15.14
N ASP A 202 12.24 6.35 15.26
CA ASP A 202 13.19 5.45 14.62
C ASP A 202 12.49 4.51 13.64
N PRO A 203 12.88 4.49 12.36
CA PRO A 203 12.32 3.57 11.39
C PRO A 203 12.78 2.15 11.71
N PHE A 204 11.88 1.18 11.55
CA PHE A 204 12.26 -0.23 11.63
C PHE A 204 12.98 -0.68 10.33
N PRO A 205 13.76 -1.78 10.36
CA PRO A 205 14.47 -2.26 9.18
C PRO A 205 13.57 -2.41 7.95
N LEU A 206 14.05 -1.94 6.79
CA LEU A 206 13.37 -1.99 5.50
C LEU A 206 12.06 -1.18 5.43
N MET A 207 11.84 -0.23 6.35
CA MET A 207 10.76 0.75 6.26
C MET A 207 10.92 1.71 5.07
N GLY A 208 12.12 1.82 4.49
CA GLY A 208 12.37 2.64 3.31
C GLY A 208 11.47 2.30 2.13
N SER A 209 11.22 1.02 1.85
CA SER A 209 10.34 0.61 0.74
C SER A 209 8.89 1.04 0.93
N ILE A 210 8.42 1.11 2.18
CA ILE A 210 7.09 1.61 2.54
C ILE A 210 7.04 3.12 2.27
N ILE A 211 8.04 3.87 2.74
CA ILE A 211 8.10 5.33 2.57
C ILE A 211 8.23 5.69 1.08
N THR A 212 9.13 5.01 0.33
CA THR A 212 9.26 5.16 -1.12
C THR A 212 7.92 4.97 -1.82
N LYS A 213 7.18 3.91 -1.50
CA LYS A 213 5.85 3.68 -2.07
C LYS A 213 4.86 4.80 -1.72
N ILE A 214 4.89 5.29 -0.48
CA ILE A 214 4.03 6.39 -0.05
C ILE A 214 4.34 7.64 -0.87
N PHE A 215 5.60 8.02 -0.99
CA PHE A 215 6.03 9.21 -1.72
C PHE A 215 5.75 9.10 -3.22
N TRP A 216 5.95 7.94 -3.85
CA TRP A 216 5.57 7.71 -5.25
C TRP A 216 4.06 7.89 -5.50
N ASN A 217 3.19 7.45 -4.57
CA ASN A 217 1.76 7.71 -4.72
C ASN A 217 1.43 9.22 -4.68
N GLU A 218 2.15 10.01 -3.87
CA GLU A 218 1.97 11.47 -3.85
C GLU A 218 2.52 12.13 -5.11
N GLU A 219 3.66 11.65 -5.60
CA GLU A 219 4.29 12.08 -6.84
C GLU A 219 3.32 11.95 -8.02
N GLU A 220 2.71 10.76 -8.19
CA GLU A 220 1.72 10.49 -9.22
C GLU A 220 0.45 11.34 -9.09
N THR A 221 0.13 11.81 -7.87
CA THR A 221 -1.10 12.58 -7.61
C THR A 221 -0.92 14.08 -7.79
N ILE A 222 0.23 14.63 -7.39
CA ILE A 222 0.43 16.08 -7.26
C ILE A 222 1.40 16.63 -8.33
N ASN A 223 2.24 15.76 -8.90
CA ASN A 223 3.35 16.08 -9.80
C ASN A 223 4.40 17.01 -9.16
N ASP A 224 5.59 16.46 -8.91
CA ASP A 224 6.75 17.10 -8.28
C ASP A 224 6.48 17.74 -6.91
N PRO A 225 5.69 17.12 -5.98
CA PRO A 225 5.39 17.70 -4.68
C PRO A 225 6.65 18.11 -3.91
N PHE A 226 7.72 17.31 -3.94
CA PHE A 226 8.94 17.58 -3.17
C PHE A 226 9.79 18.72 -3.74
N LEU A 227 9.68 19.02 -5.04
CA LEU A 227 10.32 20.19 -5.64
C LEU A 227 9.48 21.44 -5.39
N ARG A 228 8.16 21.35 -5.64
CA ARG A 228 7.23 22.48 -5.52
C ARG A 228 7.03 22.95 -4.08
N ILE A 229 7.16 22.05 -3.10
CA ILE A 229 7.11 22.41 -1.67
C ILE A 229 8.25 23.37 -1.27
N LEU A 230 9.35 23.43 -2.04
CA LEU A 230 10.43 24.40 -1.81
C LEU A 230 9.96 25.83 -2.10
N GLN A 231 9.07 26.01 -3.08
CA GLN A 231 8.53 27.30 -3.49
C GLN A 231 7.33 27.73 -2.64
N ASP A 232 6.26 26.92 -2.65
CA ASP A 232 5.06 27.18 -1.86
C ASP A 232 4.62 25.93 -1.10
N PRO A 233 5.05 25.78 0.17
CA PRO A 233 4.61 24.63 0.97
C PRO A 233 3.11 24.64 1.23
N ARG A 234 2.45 25.80 1.27
CA ARG A 234 1.01 25.87 1.59
C ARG A 234 0.18 25.29 0.46
N GLU A 235 0.54 25.58 -0.79
CA GLU A 235 -0.13 25.02 -1.97
C GLU A 235 -0.11 23.48 -1.92
N ILE A 236 1.07 22.90 -1.72
CA ILE A 236 1.25 21.44 -1.75
C ILE A 236 0.56 20.76 -0.56
N LEU A 237 0.67 21.32 0.64
CA LEU A 237 0.06 20.75 1.85
C LEU A 237 -1.47 20.90 1.85
N GLN A 238 -2.03 21.95 1.23
CA GLN A 238 -3.47 22.06 1.01
C GLN A 238 -3.97 21.10 -0.08
N ALA A 239 -3.19 20.89 -1.14
CA ALA A 239 -3.53 19.97 -2.22
C ALA A 239 -3.49 18.50 -1.77
N SER A 240 -2.61 18.14 -0.82
CA SER A 240 -2.55 16.79 -0.25
C SER A 240 -2.70 16.78 1.27
N PRO A 241 -3.90 16.42 1.77
CA PRO A 241 -4.13 16.17 3.19
C PRO A 241 -3.19 15.09 3.76
N ARG A 242 -2.70 14.18 2.92
CA ARG A 242 -1.75 13.13 3.33
C ARG A 242 -0.36 13.69 3.58
N LEU A 243 0.16 14.53 2.69
CA LEU A 243 1.42 15.23 2.91
C LEU A 243 1.33 16.17 4.12
N GLU A 244 0.18 16.83 4.34
CA GLU A 244 -0.03 17.65 5.54
C GLU A 244 0.02 16.83 6.83
N VAL A 245 -0.55 15.62 6.83
CA VAL A 245 -0.44 14.72 7.97
C VAL A 245 1.00 14.26 8.21
N ILE A 246 1.76 13.94 7.15
CA ILE A 246 3.18 13.60 7.25
C ILE A 246 3.97 14.78 7.81
N ASN A 247 3.72 15.98 7.30
CA ASN A 247 4.33 17.22 7.74
C ASN A 247 4.05 17.50 9.23
N GLY A 248 2.79 17.34 9.66
CA GLY A 248 2.38 17.44 11.05
C GLY A 248 3.04 16.40 11.96
N ALA A 249 3.24 15.17 11.48
CA ALA A 249 3.93 14.12 12.25
C ALA A 249 5.38 14.51 12.58
N PHE A 250 6.09 15.17 11.66
CA PHE A 250 7.44 15.68 11.89
C PHE A 250 7.49 16.91 12.80
N LYS A 251 6.46 17.77 12.80
CA LYS A 251 6.36 18.88 13.78
C LYS A 251 6.42 18.35 15.21
N ASN A 252 5.85 17.17 15.47
CA ASN A 252 5.76 16.57 16.79
C ASN A 252 7.00 15.74 17.20
N ASN A 253 7.74 15.17 16.24
CA ASN A 253 8.84 14.22 16.51
C ASN A 253 10.25 14.81 16.34
N ASN A 254 10.34 16.12 16.11
CA ASN A 254 11.54 16.87 15.75
C ASN A 254 12.18 16.41 14.41
N LEU A 255 12.81 17.35 13.72
CA LEU A 255 13.49 17.12 12.44
C LEU A 255 14.78 16.31 12.57
N ASP A 256 15.32 16.17 13.79
CA ASP A 256 16.55 15.44 14.09
C ASP A 256 16.32 13.93 14.31
N SER A 257 15.24 13.38 13.74
CA SER A 257 14.92 11.96 13.84
C SER A 257 15.56 11.14 12.73
N SER A 258 15.88 9.88 13.02
CA SER A 258 16.38 8.95 11.98
C SER A 258 15.31 8.68 10.91
N MET A 259 14.02 8.85 11.26
CA MET A 259 12.91 8.88 10.30
C MET A 259 13.04 10.03 9.29
N ALA A 260 13.32 11.25 9.76
CA ALA A 260 13.50 12.42 8.88
C ALA A 260 14.72 12.23 7.97
N THR A 261 15.83 11.69 8.50
CA THR A 261 17.01 11.33 7.69
C THR A 261 16.67 10.32 6.60
N LEU A 262 15.93 9.26 6.93
CA LEU A 262 15.50 8.26 5.94
C LEU A 262 14.62 8.88 4.86
N CYS A 263 13.69 9.77 5.23
CA CYS A 263 12.85 10.48 4.26
C CYS A 263 13.68 11.38 3.35
N CYS A 264 14.65 12.11 3.92
CA CYS A 264 15.60 12.92 3.15
C CYS A 264 16.36 12.07 2.13
N ASP A 265 16.88 10.91 2.54
CA ASP A 265 17.62 10.01 1.67
C ASP A 265 16.76 9.45 0.53
N ILE A 266 15.51 9.10 0.83
CA ILE A 266 14.55 8.62 -0.18
C ILE A 266 14.19 9.73 -1.15
N ILE A 267 13.88 10.94 -0.65
CA ILE A 267 13.54 12.08 -1.51
C ILE A 267 14.69 12.38 -2.48
N GLN A 268 15.92 12.39 -1.98
CA GLN A 268 17.11 12.59 -2.78
C GLN A 268 17.23 11.51 -3.88
N LYS A 269 17.25 10.23 -3.48
CA LYS A 269 17.61 9.10 -4.36
C LYS A 269 16.52 8.69 -5.34
N GLU A 270 15.25 8.99 -5.04
CA GLU A 270 14.13 8.58 -5.87
C GLU A 270 13.62 9.72 -6.76
N PHE A 271 13.73 10.99 -6.32
CA PHE A 271 13.09 12.11 -7.00
C PHE A 271 14.07 13.16 -7.53
N PHE A 272 15.16 13.46 -6.79
CA PHE A 272 16.10 14.50 -7.23
C PHE A 272 17.29 13.98 -8.03
N ILE A 273 17.68 12.71 -7.89
CA ILE A 273 18.82 12.11 -8.60
C ILE A 273 18.75 12.24 -10.14
N TYR A 274 17.54 12.39 -10.68
CA TYR A 274 17.31 12.49 -12.12
C TYR A 274 17.24 13.94 -12.63
N MET A 275 17.40 14.93 -11.77
CA MET A 275 17.28 16.33 -12.15
C MET A 275 18.56 16.88 -12.75
N GLU A 276 18.42 17.65 -13.82
CA GLU A 276 19.51 18.39 -14.42
C GLU A 276 19.92 19.58 -13.54
N ILE A 277 21.23 19.86 -13.49
CA ILE A 277 21.77 20.95 -12.68
C ILE A 277 21.14 22.31 -13.00
N GLN A 278 20.74 22.54 -14.26
CA GLN A 278 20.12 23.78 -14.73
C GLN A 278 18.72 23.96 -14.13
N VAL A 279 17.97 22.85 -14.00
CA VAL A 279 16.69 22.86 -13.30
C VAL A 279 16.94 23.12 -11.82
N MET A 280 17.90 22.42 -11.22
CA MET A 280 18.21 22.60 -9.80
C MET A 280 18.69 24.04 -9.47
N ALA A 281 19.49 24.67 -10.32
CA ALA A 281 19.97 26.03 -10.10
C ALA A 281 18.80 27.02 -9.86
N ARG A 282 17.65 26.81 -10.52
CA ARG A 282 16.44 27.63 -10.35
C ARG A 282 15.79 27.49 -8.96
N TYR A 283 15.98 26.35 -8.31
CA TYR A 283 15.39 26.05 -6.99
C TYR A 283 16.40 26.19 -5.84
N PHE A 284 17.68 26.39 -6.13
CA PHE A 284 18.74 26.51 -5.13
C PHE A 284 18.45 27.60 -4.09
N GLY A 285 18.05 28.80 -4.53
CA GLY A 285 17.71 29.90 -3.62
C GLY A 285 16.58 29.55 -2.66
N HIS A 286 15.53 28.88 -3.15
CA HIS A 286 14.41 28.41 -2.33
C HIS A 286 14.84 27.37 -1.29
N ALA A 287 15.70 26.42 -1.68
CA ALA A 287 16.22 25.39 -0.79
C ALA A 287 17.11 26.00 0.32
N VAL A 288 18.01 26.91 -0.02
CA VAL A 288 18.86 27.61 0.98
C VAL A 288 17.99 28.42 1.93
N GLN A 289 17.00 29.16 1.41
CA GLN A 289 16.07 29.94 2.23
C GLN A 289 15.31 29.06 3.24
N ALA A 290 14.87 27.87 2.82
CA ALA A 290 14.18 26.91 3.70
C ALA A 290 15.02 26.49 4.94
N LEU A 291 16.35 26.52 4.83
CA LEU A 291 17.26 26.21 5.92
C LEU A 291 17.54 27.41 6.82
N LEU A 292 17.58 28.62 6.24
CA LEU A 292 17.81 29.86 6.97
C LEU A 292 16.58 30.35 7.76
N GLU A 293 15.38 30.01 7.30
CA GLU A 293 14.11 30.37 7.96
C GLU A 293 14.03 29.75 9.38
N LYS A 294 13.80 30.58 10.40
CA LYS A 294 13.61 30.09 11.79
C LYS A 294 12.41 29.17 11.92
N THR A 295 11.34 29.47 11.18
CA THR A 295 10.11 28.70 11.10
C THR A 295 9.92 28.23 9.67
N CYS A 296 10.04 26.93 9.44
CA CYS A 296 9.90 26.30 8.13
C CYS A 296 9.07 25.04 8.30
N GLU A 297 8.23 24.73 7.33
CA GLU A 297 7.44 23.49 7.32
C GLU A 297 8.41 22.29 7.28
N PRO A 298 8.22 21.27 8.14
CA PRO A 298 9.16 20.15 8.22
C PRO A 298 9.45 19.47 6.88
N LEU A 299 8.42 19.21 6.06
CA LEU A 299 8.63 18.61 4.75
C LEU A 299 9.41 19.53 3.80
N LYS A 300 9.16 20.86 3.83
CA LYS A 300 9.96 21.82 3.05
C LYS A 300 11.44 21.75 3.45
N ARG A 301 11.73 21.64 4.75
CA ARG A 301 13.10 21.52 5.24
C ARG A 301 13.75 20.19 4.86
N ILE A 302 13.04 19.06 5.02
CA ILE A 302 13.54 17.73 4.62
C ILE A 302 13.83 17.72 3.11
N SER A 303 12.90 18.21 2.29
CA SER A 303 13.09 18.35 0.84
C SER A 303 14.25 19.26 0.49
N ALA A 304 14.43 20.39 1.19
CA ALA A 304 15.54 21.29 0.94
C ALA A 304 16.91 20.63 1.22
N ILE A 305 17.02 19.86 2.30
CA ILE A 305 18.25 19.10 2.60
C ILE A 305 18.49 18.05 1.52
N ALA A 306 17.47 17.26 1.17
CA ALA A 306 17.56 16.25 0.11
C ALA A 306 18.00 16.86 -1.22
N PHE A 307 17.41 18.00 -1.57
CA PHE A 307 17.71 18.76 -2.77
C PHE A 307 19.16 19.25 -2.78
N LEU A 308 19.63 19.87 -1.70
CA LEU A 308 20.99 20.41 -1.63
C LEU A 308 22.05 19.31 -1.61
N LYS A 309 21.77 18.14 -1.02
CA LYS A 309 22.64 16.97 -1.11
C LYS A 309 22.85 16.56 -2.57
N GLU A 310 21.78 16.50 -3.35
CA GLU A 310 21.88 16.15 -4.77
C GLU A 310 22.51 17.26 -5.60
N PHE A 311 22.15 18.52 -5.37
CA PHE A 311 22.75 19.66 -6.06
C PHE A 311 24.26 19.68 -5.90
N VAL A 312 24.76 19.48 -4.68
CA VAL A 312 26.19 19.43 -4.39
C VAL A 312 26.85 18.23 -5.06
N TYR A 313 26.18 17.07 -5.09
CA TYR A 313 26.66 15.89 -5.82
C TYR A 313 26.78 16.18 -7.32
N CYS A 314 25.74 16.71 -7.97
CA CYS A 314 25.77 17.07 -9.39
C CYS A 314 26.84 18.13 -9.69
N MET A 315 26.97 19.15 -8.83
CA MET A 315 28.02 20.16 -8.92
C MET A 315 29.40 19.50 -8.93
N TRP A 316 29.68 18.62 -7.96
CA TRP A 316 30.98 17.95 -7.89
C TRP A 316 31.21 17.03 -9.08
N ASP A 317 30.22 16.25 -9.49
CA ASP A 317 30.32 15.33 -10.63
C ASP A 317 30.65 16.06 -11.94
N GLN A 318 30.10 17.27 -12.14
CA GLN A 318 30.33 18.06 -13.35
C GLN A 318 31.59 18.93 -13.32
N THR A 319 32.07 19.28 -12.12
CA THR A 319 33.17 20.23 -11.97
C THR A 319 34.51 19.57 -11.64
N LEU A 320 34.50 18.37 -11.06
CA LEU A 320 35.71 17.60 -10.79
C LEU A 320 36.10 16.79 -12.03
N ASN A 321 37.21 17.17 -12.65
CA ASN A 321 37.88 16.33 -13.63
C ASN A 321 38.76 15.29 -12.92
N ASP A 322 38.95 14.11 -13.51
CA ASP A 322 39.91 13.11 -13.03
C ASP A 322 41.34 13.67 -12.92
N ASP A 323 41.64 14.71 -13.69
CA ASP A 323 42.86 15.51 -13.59
C ASP A 323 42.67 16.70 -12.63
N TYR A 324 43.11 16.50 -11.39
CA TYR A 324 43.08 17.50 -10.30
C TYR A 324 43.99 18.72 -10.53
N THR A 325 44.76 18.76 -11.63
CA THR A 325 45.58 19.92 -12.00
C THR A 325 44.84 20.91 -12.89
N LEU A 326 43.68 20.52 -13.45
CA LEU A 326 42.84 21.40 -14.26
C LEU A 326 41.98 22.31 -13.37
N PRO A 327 41.78 23.58 -13.77
CA PRO A 327 40.89 24.47 -13.06
C PRO A 327 39.44 23.96 -13.10
N ILE A 328 38.72 24.17 -12.00
CA ILE A 328 37.29 23.91 -11.88
C ILE A 328 36.56 24.71 -12.97
N SER A 329 35.84 24.00 -13.84
CA SER A 329 35.10 24.57 -14.97
C SER A 329 33.60 24.53 -14.69
N PHE A 330 32.92 25.68 -14.77
CA PHE A 330 31.47 25.83 -14.54
C PHE A 330 30.66 25.92 -15.85
N VAL A 331 31.26 25.50 -16.97
CA VAL A 331 30.66 25.66 -18.31
C VAL A 331 29.33 24.92 -18.39
N GLY A 332 28.22 25.65 -18.60
CA GLY A 332 26.87 25.11 -18.78
C GLY A 332 26.00 25.00 -17.52
N ILE A 333 26.50 25.40 -16.35
CA ILE A 333 25.77 25.37 -15.07
C ILE A 333 24.91 26.63 -14.88
N MET A 334 25.40 27.77 -15.38
CA MET A 334 24.68 29.04 -15.45
C MET A 334 25.11 29.72 -16.75
N ASP A 335 24.16 30.06 -17.63
CA ASP A 335 24.41 31.21 -18.51
C ASP A 335 24.61 32.40 -17.56
N VAL A 336 25.82 32.97 -17.58
CA VAL A 336 26.15 34.17 -16.80
C VAL A 336 25.42 35.35 -17.45
N GLY A 337 24.09 35.37 -17.31
CA GLY A 337 23.21 36.45 -17.69
C GLY A 337 22.68 37.11 -16.43
N GLU A 338 23.18 38.32 -16.18
CA GLU A 338 22.67 39.29 -15.20
C GLU A 338 22.94 38.97 -13.72
N PHE A 339 24.24 38.95 -13.36
CA PHE A 339 24.68 39.50 -12.09
C PHE A 339 25.03 40.98 -12.29
N ASP A 340 24.04 41.78 -12.72
CA ASP A 340 24.16 43.23 -12.66
C ASP A 340 23.83 43.62 -11.22
N GLY A 341 24.90 43.86 -10.46
CA GLY A 341 24.81 44.43 -9.13
C GLY A 341 24.39 45.89 -9.20
N ASP A 342 23.37 46.23 -8.40
CA ASP A 342 23.22 47.54 -7.78
C ASP A 342 23.37 47.40 -6.25
#